data_AF-A0A2S6UGH9-F1
#
_entry.id   AF-A0A2S6UGH9-F1
#
_cell.length_a   1.000
_cell.length_b   1.000
_cell.length_c   1.000
_cell.angle_alpha   90.00
_cell.angle_beta   90.00
_cell.angle_gamma   90.00
#
_symmetry.space_group_name_H-M   'P 1'
#
loop_
_entity.id
_entity.type
_entity.pdbx_description
1 polymer ?
#
loop_
_entity_poly.entity_id
_entity_poly.type
_entity_poly.pdbx_seq_one_letter_code
_entity_poly.pdbx_strand_id
1 'polypeptide(L)'
;MDTHEPVLALGLMSGTSLDGIDAALLWTDGAGIAEPRGSLSIPYDDKLHAGLRAAVARAEFLPGVDALERAMTLAHATVVGALLRQEDLLPESVRVIGFHGQTLLHRPDAGVTWQIGDGALLAVASEIDVVSDFRAADIDAGGEGAPLAPVFHAVLAGELAKPVAVLNIGGVANVSWIGAQGRLLAFDTGPGNAMIDDWCLAHTGCPLDTDGALAAAGKVDDTALAALLDNPYFARKSPKSLDRNAFDAGFVAGLSPRDGAATLTAF
;
A
#
# COMPACT_ATOMS: atom_id res chain seq x y z
N MET A 1 6.81 -30.42 1.04
CA MET A 1 6.99 -29.21 0.24
C MET A 1 8.46 -29.21 -0.13
N ASP A 2 8.80 -29.21 -1.42
CA ASP A 2 10.19 -29.04 -1.83
C ASP A 2 10.62 -27.66 -1.35
N THR A 3 11.40 -27.61 -0.27
CA THR A 3 12.04 -26.36 0.15
C THR A 3 13.18 -26.12 -0.82
N HIS A 4 12.97 -25.24 -1.79
CA HIS A 4 14.03 -24.79 -2.67
C HIS A 4 15.09 -24.06 -1.82
N GLU A 5 16.34 -24.14 -2.25
CA GLU A 5 17.40 -23.33 -1.65
C GLU A 5 17.00 -21.84 -1.74
N PRO A 6 17.15 -21.04 -0.67
CA PRO A 6 16.77 -19.64 -0.72
C PRO A 6 17.44 -18.92 -1.89
N VAL A 7 16.64 -18.19 -2.65
CA VAL A 7 17.09 -17.36 -3.75
C VAL A 7 16.93 -15.89 -3.39
N LEU A 8 17.73 -15.04 -4.02
CA LEU A 8 17.59 -13.60 -3.88
C LEU A 8 16.47 -13.11 -4.81
N ALA A 9 15.44 -12.51 -4.24
CA ALA A 9 14.30 -11.95 -4.95
C ALA A 9 14.19 -10.44 -4.69
N LEU A 10 13.79 -9.69 -5.70
CA LEU A 10 13.57 -8.25 -5.63
C LEU A 10 12.07 -7.95 -5.78
N GLY A 11 11.48 -7.19 -4.87
CA GLY A 11 10.12 -6.68 -4.97
C GLY A 11 10.11 -5.22 -5.39
N LEU A 12 9.19 -4.84 -6.28
CA LEU A 12 8.93 -3.47 -6.71
C LEU A 12 7.47 -3.10 -6.48
N MET A 13 7.26 -1.94 -5.86
CA MET A 13 5.94 -1.36 -5.61
C MET A 13 5.92 0.12 -5.93
N SER A 14 4.85 0.58 -6.56
CA SER A 14 4.42 1.98 -6.50
C SER A 14 3.01 2.07 -5.96
N GLY A 15 2.89 2.69 -4.80
CA GLY A 15 1.63 2.83 -4.06
C GLY A 15 0.63 3.75 -4.77
N THR A 16 -0.60 3.77 -4.26
CA THR A 16 -1.67 4.66 -4.75
C THR A 16 -1.45 6.12 -4.37
N SER A 17 -0.53 6.40 -3.45
CA SER A 17 -0.14 7.78 -3.11
C SER A 17 0.65 8.46 -4.24
N LEU A 18 1.18 7.68 -5.20
CA LEU A 18 2.00 8.17 -6.31
C LEU A 18 3.29 8.88 -5.86
N ASP A 19 3.80 8.59 -4.67
CA ASP A 19 4.97 9.28 -4.13
C ASP A 19 6.28 8.83 -4.80
N GLY A 20 6.33 7.59 -5.29
CA GLY A 20 7.54 7.04 -5.89
C GLY A 20 7.52 5.54 -6.15
N ILE A 21 8.74 5.00 -6.21
CA ILE A 21 9.05 3.59 -6.45
C ILE A 21 9.80 3.06 -5.24
N ASP A 22 9.23 2.05 -4.61
CA ASP A 22 9.84 1.28 -3.54
C ASP A 22 10.41 -0.02 -4.11
N ALA A 23 11.63 -0.34 -3.71
CA ALA A 23 12.33 -1.57 -4.06
C ALA A 23 12.87 -2.24 -2.79
N ALA A 24 12.73 -3.56 -2.70
CA ALA A 24 13.27 -4.35 -1.60
C ALA A 24 13.89 -5.66 -2.11
N LEU A 25 15.00 -6.06 -1.52
CA LEU A 25 15.70 -7.32 -1.77
C LEU A 25 15.59 -8.22 -0.54
N LEU A 26 15.31 -9.50 -0.76
CA LEU A 26 15.28 -10.50 0.30
C LEU A 26 15.69 -11.88 -0.22
N TRP A 27 16.20 -12.71 0.69
CA TRP A 27 16.39 -14.13 0.47
C TRP A 27 15.12 -14.89 0.86
N THR A 28 14.61 -15.73 -0.05
CA THR A 28 13.39 -16.51 0.15
C THR A 28 13.45 -17.85 -0.56
N ASP A 29 12.84 -18.88 0.02
CA ASP A 29 12.58 -20.16 -0.64
C ASP A 29 11.22 -20.20 -1.35
N GLY A 30 10.51 -19.06 -1.40
CA GLY A 30 9.16 -18.92 -1.93
C GLY A 30 8.03 -19.17 -0.92
N ALA A 31 8.33 -19.71 0.27
CA ALA A 31 7.36 -19.96 1.34
C ALA A 31 7.65 -19.12 2.59
N GLY A 32 8.92 -18.92 2.91
CA GLY A 32 9.42 -18.12 4.03
C GLY A 32 10.40 -17.04 3.58
N ILE A 33 10.71 -16.14 4.51
CA ILE A 33 11.77 -15.13 4.32
C ILE A 33 12.96 -15.60 5.17
N ALA A 34 14.07 -15.90 4.50
CA ALA A 34 15.31 -16.26 5.20
C ALA A 34 15.98 -15.01 5.78
N GLU A 35 16.11 -13.95 4.97
CA GLU A 35 16.81 -12.72 5.36
C GLU A 35 16.39 -11.53 4.48
N PRO A 36 15.97 -10.39 5.05
CA PRO A 36 15.90 -9.11 4.34
C PRO A 36 17.32 -8.61 4.03
N ARG A 37 17.55 -8.08 2.83
CA ARG A 37 18.89 -7.63 2.42
C ARG A 37 19.03 -6.12 2.36
N GLY A 38 18.24 -5.48 1.50
CA GLY A 38 18.34 -4.03 1.25
C GLY A 38 17.05 -3.47 0.70
N SER A 39 16.84 -2.18 0.89
CA SER A 39 15.67 -1.47 0.36
C SER A 39 16.04 -0.07 -0.10
N LEU A 40 15.24 0.47 -1.02
CA LEU A 40 15.42 1.78 -1.60
C LEU A 40 14.06 2.35 -2.01
N SER A 41 13.83 3.62 -1.69
CA SER A 41 12.65 4.38 -2.14
C SER A 41 13.12 5.60 -2.91
N ILE A 42 12.67 5.74 -4.16
CA ILE A 42 13.01 6.88 -5.03
C ILE A 42 11.71 7.57 -5.45
N PRO A 43 11.56 8.88 -5.18
CA PRO A 43 10.37 9.60 -5.59
C PRO A 43 10.28 9.70 -7.11
N TYR A 44 9.06 9.77 -7.63
CA TYR A 44 8.87 10.06 -9.05
C TYR A 44 9.35 11.48 -9.38
N ASP A 45 9.90 11.67 -10.57
CA ASP A 45 10.12 13.03 -11.08
C ASP A 45 8.77 13.74 -11.34
N ASP A 46 8.79 15.08 -11.32
CA ASP A 46 7.58 15.89 -11.44
C ASP A 46 6.74 15.57 -12.68
N LYS A 47 7.40 15.21 -13.80
CA LYS A 47 6.74 14.93 -15.06
C LYS A 47 6.04 13.58 -15.02
N LEU A 48 6.71 12.54 -14.53
CA LEU A 48 6.16 11.21 -14.37
C LEU A 48 5.02 11.23 -13.33
N HIS A 49 5.24 11.89 -12.19
CA HIS A 49 4.23 12.08 -11.16
C HIS A 49 2.97 12.77 -11.71
N ALA A 50 3.12 13.89 -12.42
CA ALA A 50 1.99 14.58 -13.03
C ALA A 50 1.26 13.73 -14.08
N GLY A 51 2.00 12.94 -14.88
CA GLY A 51 1.46 12.02 -15.86
C GLY A 51 0.64 10.89 -15.22
N LEU A 52 1.18 10.24 -14.19
CA LEU A 52 0.50 9.19 -13.42
C LEU A 52 -0.77 9.73 -12.76
N ARG A 53 -0.69 10.90 -12.12
CA ARG A 53 -1.86 11.56 -11.51
C ARG A 53 -2.96 11.83 -12.54
N ALA A 54 -2.60 12.34 -13.71
CA ALA A 54 -3.55 12.58 -14.79
C ALA A 54 -4.16 11.28 -15.35
N ALA A 55 -3.37 10.21 -15.42
CA ALA A 55 -3.84 8.90 -15.87
C ALA A 55 -4.83 8.28 -14.89
N VAL A 56 -4.53 8.28 -13.58
CA VAL A 56 -5.45 7.81 -12.52
C VAL A 56 -6.78 8.58 -12.59
N ALA A 57 -6.74 9.91 -12.70
CA ALA A 57 -7.94 10.74 -12.75
C ALA A 57 -8.83 10.49 -13.99
N ARG A 58 -8.29 9.83 -15.02
CA ARG A 58 -8.96 9.60 -16.30
C ARG A 58 -9.05 8.13 -16.69
N ALA A 59 -8.68 7.21 -15.80
CA ALA A 59 -8.51 5.80 -16.11
C ALA A 59 -9.79 5.13 -16.66
N GLU A 60 -10.96 5.67 -16.31
CA GLU A 60 -12.26 5.19 -16.80
C GLU A 60 -12.55 5.58 -18.26
N PHE A 61 -11.87 6.60 -18.79
CA PHE A 61 -12.21 7.25 -20.06
C PHE A 61 -11.05 7.33 -21.06
N LEU A 62 -9.82 6.99 -20.64
CA LEU A 62 -8.63 7.10 -21.48
C LEU A 62 -8.07 5.74 -21.90
N PRO A 63 -8.16 5.39 -23.20
CA PRO A 63 -7.11 4.61 -23.82
C PRO A 63 -5.89 5.51 -24.15
N GLY A 64 -4.67 4.97 -24.03
CA GLY A 64 -3.44 5.63 -24.49
C GLY A 64 -2.46 6.05 -23.40
N VAL A 65 -1.98 5.09 -22.61
CA VAL A 65 -0.95 5.31 -21.57
C VAL A 65 0.41 4.70 -21.93
N ASP A 66 0.59 4.15 -23.14
CA ASP A 66 1.79 3.38 -23.52
C ASP A 66 3.10 4.15 -23.27
N ALA A 67 3.15 5.44 -23.61
CA ALA A 67 4.32 6.27 -23.37
C ALA A 67 4.59 6.50 -21.87
N LEU A 68 3.53 6.61 -21.07
CA LEU A 68 3.60 6.76 -19.62
C LEU A 68 4.00 5.45 -18.95
N GLU A 69 3.41 4.33 -19.35
CA GLU A 69 3.77 2.98 -18.91
C GLU A 69 5.24 2.68 -19.21
N ARG A 70 5.70 2.97 -20.43
CA ARG A 70 7.10 2.80 -20.80
C ARG A 70 8.01 3.66 -19.92
N ALA A 71 7.68 4.94 -19.72
CA ALA A 71 8.47 5.84 -18.88
C ALA A 71 8.53 5.34 -17.42
N MET A 72 7.39 4.94 -16.85
CA MET A 72 7.29 4.39 -15.51
C MET A 72 8.09 3.09 -15.37
N THR A 73 8.02 2.20 -16.36
CA THR A 73 8.76 0.93 -16.36
C THR A 73 10.27 1.15 -16.39
N LEU A 74 10.75 2.11 -17.18
CA LEU A 74 12.18 2.46 -17.20
C LEU A 74 12.65 3.17 -15.93
N ALA A 75 11.77 3.93 -15.28
CA ALA A 75 12.06 4.45 -13.95
C ALA A 75 12.26 3.30 -12.95
N HIS A 76 11.41 2.26 -12.98
CA HIS A 76 11.58 1.06 -12.17
C HIS A 76 12.91 0.34 -12.45
N ALA A 77 13.28 0.16 -13.72
CA ALA A 77 14.58 -0.41 -14.08
C ALA A 77 15.76 0.41 -13.52
N THR A 78 15.62 1.74 -13.47
CA THR A 78 16.62 2.64 -12.88
C THR A 78 16.75 2.42 -11.37
N VAL A 79 15.62 2.24 -10.66
CA VAL A 79 15.61 1.91 -9.23
C VAL A 79 16.20 0.53 -8.95
N VAL A 80 15.89 -0.47 -9.77
CA VAL A 80 16.52 -1.81 -9.69
C VAL A 80 18.04 -1.67 -9.79
N GLY A 81 18.54 -1.00 -10.83
CA GLY A 81 19.98 -0.80 -10.99
C GLY A 81 20.61 0.01 -9.84
N ALA A 82 19.89 0.95 -9.25
CA ALA A 82 20.35 1.71 -8.09
C ALA A 82 20.47 0.83 -6.84
N LEU A 83 19.46 0.00 -6.56
CA LEU A 83 19.48 -0.93 -5.44
C LEU A 83 20.57 -1.99 -5.60
N LEU A 84 20.75 -2.56 -6.80
CA LEU A 84 21.84 -3.50 -7.06
C LEU A 84 23.22 -2.89 -6.81
N ARG A 85 23.45 -1.64 -7.25
CA ARG A 85 24.69 -0.92 -6.97
C ARG A 85 24.87 -0.62 -5.49
N GLN A 86 23.81 -0.30 -4.77
CA GLN A 86 23.84 -0.07 -3.32
C GLN A 86 24.30 -1.33 -2.58
N GLU A 87 23.84 -2.50 -3.01
CA GLU A 87 24.10 -3.79 -2.38
C GLU A 87 25.32 -4.55 -2.94
N ASP A 88 26.09 -3.90 -3.85
CA ASP A 88 27.22 -4.47 -4.58
C ASP A 88 26.88 -5.81 -5.28
N LEU A 89 25.75 -5.81 -5.98
CA LEU A 89 25.20 -6.98 -6.67
C LEU A 89 25.20 -6.80 -8.18
N LEU A 90 25.36 -7.93 -8.87
CA LEU A 90 25.14 -8.05 -10.30
C LEU A 90 23.73 -8.59 -10.58
N PRO A 91 23.11 -8.25 -11.72
CA PRO A 91 21.77 -8.72 -12.08
C PRO A 91 21.59 -10.24 -11.96
N GLU A 92 22.58 -11.02 -12.40
CA GLU A 92 22.55 -12.49 -12.35
C GLU A 92 22.48 -13.08 -10.94
N SER A 93 22.73 -12.28 -9.90
CA SER A 93 22.57 -12.70 -8.50
C SER A 93 21.11 -12.69 -8.06
N VAL A 94 20.23 -11.96 -8.75
CA VAL A 94 18.80 -11.88 -8.45
C VAL A 94 18.05 -12.87 -9.32
N ARG A 95 17.32 -13.79 -8.68
CA ARG A 95 16.60 -14.84 -9.39
C ARG A 95 15.37 -14.32 -10.12
N VAL A 96 14.67 -13.36 -9.50
CA VAL A 96 13.38 -12.85 -9.98
C VAL A 96 13.06 -11.48 -9.40
N ILE A 97 12.36 -10.66 -10.19
CA ILE A 97 11.70 -9.43 -9.76
C ILE A 97 10.19 -9.68 -9.67
N GLY A 98 9.58 -9.38 -8.53
CA GLY A 98 8.13 -9.22 -8.41
C GLY A 98 7.75 -7.76 -8.67
N PHE A 99 6.98 -7.50 -9.74
CA PHE A 99 6.67 -6.16 -10.22
C PHE A 99 5.17 -5.86 -10.16
N HIS A 100 4.75 -5.08 -9.16
CA HIS A 100 3.36 -4.66 -9.01
C HIS A 100 2.90 -3.67 -10.09
N GLY A 101 3.80 -2.79 -10.54
CA GLY A 101 3.46 -1.65 -11.40
C GLY A 101 2.72 -0.54 -10.64
N GLN A 102 2.03 0.32 -11.38
CA GLN A 102 1.22 1.41 -10.85
C GLN A 102 -0.26 1.15 -11.14
N THR A 103 -1.09 1.11 -10.09
CA THR A 103 -2.54 0.98 -10.26
C THR A 103 -3.14 2.26 -10.83
N LEU A 104 -3.87 2.15 -11.94
CA LEU A 104 -4.67 3.22 -12.53
C LEU A 104 -6.17 3.08 -12.21
N LEU A 105 -6.67 1.84 -12.16
CA LEU A 105 -8.07 1.55 -11.87
C LEU A 105 -8.19 0.26 -11.05
N HIS A 106 -9.10 0.24 -10.08
CA HIS A 106 -9.43 -0.95 -9.32
C HIS A 106 -10.91 -0.93 -8.92
N ARG A 107 -11.69 -1.87 -9.45
CA ARG A 107 -13.14 -2.03 -9.27
C ARG A 107 -13.47 -3.52 -9.08
N PRO A 108 -13.24 -4.08 -7.88
CA PRO A 108 -13.45 -5.50 -7.61
C PRO A 108 -14.89 -5.95 -7.87
N ASP A 109 -15.89 -5.11 -7.55
CA ASP A 109 -17.31 -5.40 -7.80
C ASP A 109 -17.63 -5.61 -9.30
N ALA A 110 -16.81 -5.03 -10.18
CA ALA A 110 -16.92 -5.19 -11.63
C ALA A 110 -15.94 -6.23 -12.18
N GLY A 111 -15.11 -6.85 -11.33
CA GLY A 111 -14.03 -7.75 -11.75
C GLY A 111 -12.96 -7.04 -12.60
N VAL A 112 -12.71 -5.74 -12.35
CA VAL A 112 -11.76 -4.94 -13.14
C VAL A 112 -10.63 -4.45 -12.27
N THR A 113 -9.40 -4.70 -12.69
CA THR A 113 -8.20 -4.05 -12.17
C THR A 113 -7.31 -3.66 -13.34
N TRP A 114 -6.59 -2.55 -13.20
CA TRP A 114 -5.63 -2.10 -14.20
C TRP A 114 -4.40 -1.51 -13.53
N GLN A 115 -3.31 -2.24 -13.69
CA GLN A 115 -1.96 -1.79 -13.35
C GLN A 115 -1.22 -1.53 -14.65
N ILE A 116 -0.53 -0.39 -14.74
CA ILE A 116 0.44 -0.16 -15.81
C ILE A 116 1.84 -0.58 -15.34
N GLY A 117 2.62 -1.10 -16.28
CA GLY A 117 3.97 -1.59 -16.07
C GLY A 117 4.26 -2.74 -17.02
N ASP A 118 5.20 -2.53 -17.93
CA ASP A 118 5.59 -3.53 -18.91
C ASP A 118 6.64 -4.46 -18.30
N GLY A 119 6.18 -5.62 -17.81
CA GLY A 119 7.06 -6.64 -17.21
C GLY A 119 8.12 -7.17 -18.18
N ALA A 120 7.80 -7.27 -19.48
CA ALA A 120 8.76 -7.74 -20.49
C ALA A 120 9.85 -6.69 -20.75
N LEU A 121 9.48 -5.42 -20.86
CA LEU A 121 10.43 -4.32 -20.94
C LEU A 121 11.30 -4.24 -19.69
N LEU A 122 10.73 -4.40 -18.50
CA LEU A 122 11.50 -4.41 -17.26
C LEU A 122 12.50 -5.56 -17.24
N ALA A 123 12.10 -6.76 -17.68
CA ALA A 123 12.99 -7.92 -17.74
C ALA A 123 14.18 -7.66 -18.68
N VAL A 124 13.93 -7.10 -19.86
CA VAL A 124 14.99 -6.71 -20.80
C VAL A 124 15.88 -5.60 -20.24
N ALA A 125 15.30 -4.59 -19.60
CA ALA A 125 16.05 -3.44 -19.10
C ALA A 125 16.87 -3.74 -17.83
N SER A 126 16.46 -4.73 -17.05
CA SER A 126 17.14 -5.14 -15.80
C SER A 126 17.99 -6.40 -15.94
N GLU A 127 17.84 -7.14 -17.04
CA GLU A 127 18.48 -8.45 -17.27
C GLU A 127 18.12 -9.50 -16.21
N ILE A 128 16.93 -9.37 -15.60
CA ILE A 128 16.41 -10.27 -14.56
C ILE A 128 15.00 -10.73 -14.96
N ASP A 129 14.66 -11.98 -14.67
CA ASP A 129 13.30 -12.50 -14.87
C ASP A 129 12.27 -11.68 -14.07
N VAL A 130 11.16 -11.29 -14.69
CA VAL A 130 10.10 -10.49 -14.04
C VAL A 130 8.80 -11.28 -13.98
N VAL A 131 8.18 -11.28 -12.80
CA VAL A 131 6.79 -11.70 -12.59
C VAL A 131 5.97 -10.45 -12.24
N SER A 132 4.87 -10.23 -12.94
CA SER A 132 4.01 -9.06 -12.78
C SER A 132 2.53 -9.43 -12.81
N ASP A 133 1.65 -8.43 -12.69
CA ASP A 133 0.19 -8.55 -12.84
C ASP A 133 -0.52 -9.44 -11.81
N PHE A 134 -0.05 -9.36 -10.56
CA PHE A 134 -0.58 -10.17 -9.45
C PHE A 134 -2.07 -9.96 -9.17
N ARG A 135 -2.59 -8.74 -9.38
CA ARG A 135 -3.98 -8.42 -9.06
C ARG A 135 -4.94 -8.95 -10.10
N ALA A 136 -4.59 -8.88 -11.38
CA ALA A 136 -5.43 -9.46 -12.44
C ALA A 136 -5.49 -10.98 -12.27
N ALA A 137 -4.35 -11.62 -11.94
CA ALA A 137 -4.32 -13.05 -11.67
C ALA A 137 -5.23 -13.47 -10.49
N ASP A 138 -5.31 -12.66 -9.43
CA ASP A 138 -6.23 -12.91 -8.31
C ASP A 138 -7.70 -12.71 -8.71
N ILE A 139 -8.02 -11.66 -9.48
CA ILE A 139 -9.37 -11.43 -10.01
C ILE A 139 -9.80 -12.58 -10.94
N ASP A 140 -8.91 -13.03 -11.83
CA ASP A 140 -9.18 -14.15 -12.73
C ASP A 140 -9.40 -15.47 -11.97
N ALA A 141 -8.81 -15.60 -10.78
CA ALA A 141 -9.04 -16.71 -9.84
C ALA A 141 -10.31 -16.54 -8.98
N GLY A 142 -11.07 -15.45 -9.14
CA GLY A 142 -12.30 -15.15 -8.42
C GLY A 142 -12.11 -14.36 -7.12
N GLY A 143 -10.93 -13.82 -6.87
CA GLY A 143 -10.63 -12.89 -5.79
C GLY A 143 -11.00 -11.44 -6.11
N GLU A 144 -10.66 -10.52 -5.20
CA GLU A 144 -10.91 -9.08 -5.37
C GLU A 144 -9.70 -8.34 -5.97
N GLY A 145 -8.54 -8.99 -6.13
CA GLY A 145 -7.28 -8.36 -6.55
C GLY A 145 -6.60 -7.56 -5.44
N ALA A 146 -7.17 -7.52 -4.23
CA ALA A 146 -6.69 -6.76 -3.08
C ALA A 146 -7.36 -7.22 -1.76
N PRO A 147 -6.73 -6.97 -0.59
CA PRO A 147 -5.30 -6.71 -0.41
C PRO A 147 -4.49 -8.02 -0.54
N LEU A 148 -3.33 -7.96 -1.19
CA LEU A 148 -2.41 -9.13 -1.32
C LEU A 148 -1.39 -9.24 -0.17
N ALA A 149 -1.19 -8.13 0.57
CA ALA A 149 -0.33 -8.08 1.75
C ALA A 149 -0.62 -9.13 2.85
N PRO A 150 -1.86 -9.63 3.08
CA PRO A 150 -2.12 -10.64 4.09
C PRO A 150 -1.31 -11.93 3.94
N VAL A 151 -0.95 -12.32 2.71
CA VAL A 151 -0.06 -13.48 2.47
C VAL A 151 1.32 -13.22 3.04
N PHE A 152 1.88 -12.03 2.77
CA PHE A 152 3.16 -11.60 3.33
C PHE A 152 3.11 -11.46 4.86
N HIS A 153 2.02 -10.91 5.40
CA HIS A 153 1.81 -10.84 6.86
C HIS A 153 1.74 -12.23 7.50
N ALA A 154 1.17 -13.22 6.83
CA ALA A 154 1.16 -14.60 7.32
C ALA A 154 2.57 -15.19 7.41
N VAL A 155 3.42 -14.91 6.40
CA VAL A 155 4.82 -15.32 6.40
C VAL A 155 5.59 -14.65 7.54
N LEU A 156 5.47 -13.32 7.68
CA LEU A 156 6.13 -12.57 8.78
C LEU A 156 5.64 -13.00 10.16
N ALA A 157 4.35 -13.32 10.26
CA ALA A 157 3.79 -13.77 11.52
C ALA A 157 4.41 -15.09 11.97
N GLY A 158 4.96 -15.91 11.07
CA GLY A 158 5.71 -17.14 11.35
C GLY A 158 5.17 -17.92 12.56
N GLU A 159 6.07 -18.20 13.51
CA GLU A 159 5.80 -18.96 14.74
C GLU A 159 5.13 -18.14 15.87
N LEU A 160 4.75 -16.88 15.63
CA LEU A 160 4.02 -16.11 16.65
C LEU A 160 2.75 -16.87 17.07
N ALA A 161 2.42 -16.84 18.36
CA ALA A 161 1.21 -17.46 18.88
C ALA A 161 -0.02 -16.90 18.16
N LYS A 162 -0.88 -17.80 17.68
CA LYS A 162 -2.10 -17.44 16.94
C LYS A 162 -3.32 -17.49 17.87
N PRO A 163 -4.34 -16.62 17.64
CA PRO A 163 -4.43 -15.65 16.55
C PRO A 163 -3.51 -14.44 16.73
N VAL A 164 -3.06 -13.86 15.61
CA VAL A 164 -2.29 -12.60 15.58
C VAL A 164 -2.86 -11.67 14.52
N ALA A 165 -2.76 -10.37 14.74
CA ALA A 165 -3.17 -9.35 13.79
C ALA A 165 -2.02 -8.40 13.48
N VAL A 166 -1.90 -8.02 12.21
CA VAL A 166 -1.05 -6.93 11.75
C VAL A 166 -1.97 -5.76 11.42
N LEU A 167 -1.76 -4.61 12.09
CA LEU A 167 -2.52 -3.38 11.88
C LEU A 167 -1.64 -2.38 11.14
N ASN A 168 -2.07 -1.98 9.95
CA ASN A 168 -1.47 -0.88 9.20
C ASN A 168 -2.32 0.37 9.38
N ILE A 169 -1.70 1.47 9.83
CA ILE A 169 -2.36 2.77 10.03
C ILE A 169 -1.82 3.74 8.98
N GLY A 170 -2.36 3.65 7.77
CA GLY A 170 -2.14 4.64 6.70
C GLY A 170 -3.22 5.72 6.74
N GLY A 171 -3.55 6.34 5.60
CA GLY A 171 -4.72 7.23 5.52
C GLY A 171 -6.04 6.53 5.92
N VAL A 172 -6.18 5.27 5.51
CA VAL A 172 -7.17 4.30 5.99
C VAL A 172 -6.44 3.23 6.79
N ALA A 173 -6.98 2.83 7.93
CA ALA A 173 -6.44 1.76 8.74
C ALA A 173 -6.97 0.41 8.24
N ASN A 174 -6.11 -0.60 8.16
CA ASN A 174 -6.48 -1.95 7.75
C ASN A 174 -5.80 -3.01 8.60
N VAL A 175 -6.49 -4.13 8.77
CA VAL A 175 -6.01 -5.26 9.57
C VAL A 175 -5.87 -6.50 8.72
N SER A 176 -4.79 -7.24 8.93
CA SER A 176 -4.65 -8.64 8.53
C SER A 176 -4.65 -9.53 9.76
N TRP A 177 -5.69 -10.32 9.92
CA TRP A 177 -5.84 -11.30 10.99
C TRP A 177 -5.43 -12.68 10.51
N ILE A 178 -4.49 -13.30 11.24
CA ILE A 178 -3.97 -14.64 10.99
C ILE A 178 -4.45 -15.54 12.13
N GLY A 179 -5.44 -16.36 11.81
CA GLY A 179 -6.06 -17.32 12.71
C GLY A 179 -5.33 -18.66 12.81
N ALA A 180 -5.94 -19.59 13.53
CA ALA A 180 -5.48 -20.98 13.54
C ALA A 180 -5.50 -21.58 12.12
N GLN A 181 -4.58 -22.52 11.86
CA GLN A 181 -4.50 -23.26 10.59
C GLN A 181 -4.31 -22.36 9.35
N GLY A 182 -3.73 -21.16 9.53
CA GLY A 182 -3.45 -20.25 8.41
C GLY A 182 -4.67 -19.52 7.85
N ARG A 183 -5.80 -19.52 8.57
CA ARG A 183 -6.98 -18.75 8.14
C ARG A 183 -6.65 -17.26 8.13
N LEU A 184 -6.77 -16.63 6.96
CA LEU A 184 -6.57 -15.19 6.78
C LEU A 184 -7.91 -14.47 6.71
N LEU A 185 -7.94 -13.30 7.33
CA LEU A 185 -9.00 -12.32 7.17
C LEU A 185 -8.35 -10.94 7.05
N ALA A 186 -8.77 -10.15 6.06
CA ALA A 186 -8.31 -8.77 5.94
C ALA A 186 -9.47 -7.85 5.60
N PHE A 187 -9.45 -6.64 6.15
CA PHE A 187 -10.44 -5.60 5.89
C PHE A 187 -9.94 -4.24 6.40
N ASP A 188 -10.53 -3.17 5.89
CA ASP A 188 -10.31 -1.82 6.39
C ASP A 188 -11.10 -1.64 7.71
N THR A 189 -10.45 -1.19 8.76
CA THR A 189 -11.08 -0.99 10.07
C THR A 189 -11.86 0.32 10.13
N GLY A 190 -11.41 1.33 9.40
CA GLY A 190 -11.93 2.70 9.42
C GLY A 190 -10.85 3.70 8.96
N PRO A 191 -11.06 5.00 9.21
CA PRO A 191 -10.02 6.00 9.02
C PRO A 191 -8.74 5.65 9.79
N GLY A 192 -7.60 6.04 9.23
CA GLY A 192 -6.33 6.09 9.95
C GLY A 192 -5.89 7.55 10.07
N ASN A 193 -4.76 7.90 9.47
CA ASN A 193 -4.17 9.23 9.59
C ASN A 193 -4.84 10.30 8.71
N ALA A 194 -5.65 9.94 7.70
CA ALA A 194 -6.11 10.91 6.70
C ALA A 194 -6.90 12.09 7.31
N MET A 195 -7.80 11.81 8.25
CA MET A 195 -8.63 12.85 8.87
C MET A 195 -7.81 13.75 9.80
N ILE A 196 -6.88 13.18 10.57
CA ILE A 196 -6.01 13.97 11.45
C ILE A 196 -4.99 14.80 10.64
N ASP A 197 -4.46 14.26 9.54
CA ASP A 197 -3.56 14.96 8.63
C ASP A 197 -4.27 16.17 7.97
N ASP A 198 -5.49 15.96 7.45
CA ASP A 198 -6.30 17.03 6.86
C ASP A 198 -6.64 18.10 7.92
N TRP A 199 -6.94 17.68 9.16
CA TRP A 199 -7.20 18.58 10.28
C TRP A 199 -5.96 19.40 10.66
N CYS A 200 -4.80 18.77 10.79
CA CYS A 200 -3.52 19.43 11.06
C CYS A 200 -3.20 20.45 9.97
N LEU A 201 -3.30 20.06 8.70
CA LEU A 201 -2.99 20.95 7.59
C LEU A 201 -3.89 22.20 7.62
N ALA A 202 -5.18 22.03 7.86
CA ALA A 202 -6.13 23.13 7.91
C ALA A 202 -5.91 24.10 9.08
N HIS A 203 -5.44 23.63 10.24
CA HIS A 203 -5.37 24.43 11.47
C HIS A 203 -3.97 24.91 11.85
N THR A 204 -2.92 24.20 11.44
CA THR A 204 -1.53 24.52 11.80
C THR A 204 -0.66 24.79 10.57
N GLY A 205 -1.11 24.40 9.37
CA GLY A 205 -0.32 24.43 8.15
C GLY A 205 0.69 23.28 8.07
N CYS A 206 0.78 22.41 9.07
CA CYS A 206 1.62 21.21 9.05
C CYS A 206 0.82 20.02 8.51
N PRO A 207 1.39 19.19 7.62
CA PRO A 207 0.65 18.13 6.94
C PRO A 207 0.30 16.92 7.82
N LEU A 208 0.89 16.80 9.01
CA LEU A 208 0.66 15.68 9.94
C LEU A 208 0.88 16.13 11.39
N ASP A 209 0.32 15.39 12.35
CA ASP A 209 0.57 15.57 13.79
C ASP A 209 1.82 14.81 14.23
N THR A 210 2.97 15.50 14.23
CA THR A 210 4.25 14.85 14.53
C THR A 210 4.25 14.32 15.97
N ASP A 211 4.50 13.02 16.12
CA ASP A 211 4.51 12.29 17.39
C ASP A 211 3.18 12.40 18.19
N GLY A 212 2.07 12.77 17.54
CA GLY A 212 0.78 12.98 18.20
C GLY A 212 0.76 14.18 19.16
N ALA A 213 1.66 15.15 18.99
CA ALA A 213 1.85 16.24 19.93
C ALA A 213 0.64 17.17 20.03
N LEU A 214 -0.04 17.47 18.92
CA LEU A 214 -1.25 18.29 18.90
C LEU A 214 -2.41 17.57 19.58
N ALA A 215 -2.62 16.29 19.26
CA ALA A 215 -3.65 15.46 19.87
C ALA A 215 -3.42 15.26 21.38
N ALA A 216 -2.18 14.99 21.81
CA ALA A 216 -1.84 14.81 23.21
C ALA A 216 -2.07 16.06 24.08
N ALA A 217 -2.04 17.25 23.47
CA ALA A 217 -2.32 18.51 24.16
C ALA A 217 -3.82 18.82 24.29
N GLY A 218 -4.68 18.08 23.59
CA GLY A 218 -6.12 18.26 23.58
C GLY A 218 -6.88 17.34 24.52
N LYS A 219 -8.20 17.48 24.51
CA LYS A 219 -9.13 16.59 25.17
C LYS A 219 -10.13 16.04 24.14
N VAL A 220 -10.35 14.73 24.19
CA VAL A 220 -11.37 14.06 23.36
C VAL A 220 -12.75 14.61 23.68
N ASP A 221 -13.51 14.95 22.65
CA ASP A 221 -14.93 15.26 22.75
C ASP A 221 -15.75 13.98 22.52
N ASP A 222 -16.30 13.43 23.61
CA ASP A 222 -17.05 12.17 23.58
C ASP A 222 -18.32 12.24 22.71
N THR A 223 -18.92 13.43 22.53
CA THR A 223 -20.13 13.60 21.71
C THR A 223 -19.79 13.52 20.23
N ALA A 224 -18.73 14.21 19.81
CA ALA A 224 -18.23 14.13 18.44
C ALA A 224 -17.71 12.72 18.11
N LEU A 225 -16.96 12.09 19.03
CA LEU A 225 -16.48 10.72 18.87
C LEU A 225 -17.64 9.72 18.69
N ALA A 226 -18.68 9.81 19.53
CA ALA A 226 -19.85 8.95 19.40
C ALA A 226 -20.56 9.12 18.05
N ALA A 227 -20.67 10.36 17.56
CA ALA A 227 -21.28 10.64 16.25
C ALA A 227 -20.45 10.08 15.08
N LEU A 228 -19.12 10.16 15.16
CA LEU A 228 -18.21 9.55 14.19
C LEU A 228 -18.35 8.01 14.16
N LEU A 229 -18.44 7.37 15.34
CA LEU A 229 -18.56 5.93 15.49
C LEU A 229 -19.96 5.36 15.13
N ASP A 230 -20.99 6.20 15.04
CA ASP A 230 -22.36 5.77 14.62
C ASP A 230 -22.47 5.52 13.10
N ASN A 231 -21.37 5.60 12.36
CA ASN A 231 -21.37 5.32 10.92
C ASN A 231 -21.72 3.85 10.62
N PRO A 232 -22.69 3.56 9.71
CA PRO A 232 -23.09 2.20 9.34
C PRO A 232 -21.95 1.31 8.82
N TYR A 233 -20.84 1.91 8.36
CA TYR A 233 -19.64 1.19 7.94
C TYR A 233 -19.12 0.24 9.02
N PHE A 234 -19.15 0.65 10.29
CA PHE A 234 -18.64 -0.16 11.39
C PHE A 234 -19.48 -1.42 11.64
N ALA A 235 -20.76 -1.40 11.29
CA ALA A 235 -21.65 -2.56 11.39
C ALA A 235 -21.47 -3.59 10.25
N ARG A 236 -20.78 -3.23 9.16
CA ARG A 236 -20.54 -4.14 8.02
C ARG A 236 -19.59 -5.28 8.42
N LYS A 237 -19.91 -6.50 7.99
CA LYS A 237 -19.02 -7.67 8.08
C LYS A 237 -17.98 -7.63 6.98
N SER A 238 -16.81 -8.21 7.24
CA SER A 238 -15.76 -8.46 6.25
C SER A 238 -16.21 -9.46 5.16
N PRO A 239 -15.71 -9.37 3.92
CA PRO A 239 -14.75 -8.37 3.43
C PRO A 239 -15.38 -6.97 3.31
N LYS A 240 -14.61 -5.94 3.67
CA LYS A 240 -15.01 -4.54 3.51
C LYS A 240 -13.78 -3.67 3.30
N SER A 241 -13.91 -2.73 2.38
CA SER A 241 -12.91 -1.70 2.07
C SER A 241 -13.53 -0.32 2.17
N LEU A 242 -12.69 0.70 2.27
CA LEU A 242 -13.07 2.09 2.51
C LEU A 242 -12.25 3.04 1.62
N ASP A 243 -12.90 4.09 1.11
CA ASP A 243 -12.19 5.23 0.49
C ASP A 243 -11.65 6.19 1.57
N ARG A 244 -10.53 6.85 1.29
CA ARG A 244 -9.91 7.86 2.18
C ARG A 244 -10.91 8.90 2.69
N ASN A 245 -11.85 9.33 1.85
CA ASN A 245 -12.77 10.43 2.13
C ASN A 245 -14.18 9.96 2.55
N ALA A 246 -14.32 8.71 2.99
CA ALA A 246 -15.61 8.13 3.33
C ALA A 246 -16.24 8.65 4.64
N PHE A 247 -15.49 9.45 5.42
CA PHE A 247 -15.92 9.99 6.71
C PHE A 247 -15.89 11.51 6.72
N ASP A 248 -16.89 12.11 7.36
CA ASP A 248 -17.04 13.56 7.48
C ASP A 248 -16.41 14.04 8.79
N ALA A 249 -15.41 14.92 8.68
CA ALA A 249 -14.79 15.58 9.84
C ALA A 249 -15.66 16.72 10.42
N GLY A 250 -16.85 16.99 9.85
CA GLY A 250 -17.77 18.03 10.29
C GLY A 250 -18.15 17.95 11.78
N PHE A 251 -18.12 16.74 12.37
CA PHE A 251 -18.40 16.55 13.80
C PHE A 251 -17.38 17.22 14.73
N VAL A 252 -16.16 17.48 14.27
CA VAL A 252 -15.11 18.16 15.06
C VAL A 252 -14.93 19.63 14.69
N ALA A 253 -15.66 20.16 13.71
CA ALA A 253 -15.44 21.50 13.14
C ALA A 253 -15.57 22.67 14.15
N GLY A 254 -16.31 22.47 15.26
CA GLY A 254 -16.44 23.47 16.32
C GLY A 254 -15.39 23.39 17.43
N LEU A 255 -14.51 22.39 17.40
CA LEU A 255 -13.51 22.14 18.44
C LEU A 255 -12.26 22.99 18.25
N SER A 256 -11.50 23.18 19.33
CA SER A 256 -10.16 23.77 19.22
C SER A 256 -9.24 22.86 18.39
N PRO A 257 -8.18 23.37 17.75
CA PRO A 257 -7.27 22.54 16.96
C PRO A 257 -6.75 21.30 17.70
N ARG A 258 -6.40 21.44 18.99
CA ARG A 258 -5.92 20.34 19.82
C ARG A 258 -7.02 19.35 20.21
N ASP A 259 -8.23 19.82 20.49
CA ASP A 259 -9.36 18.94 20.89
C ASP A 259 -9.92 18.19 19.68
N GLY A 260 -9.98 18.83 18.51
CA GLY A 260 -10.31 18.18 17.25
C GLY A 260 -9.28 17.12 16.88
N ALA A 261 -7.99 17.42 17.03
CA ALA A 261 -6.92 16.44 16.83
C ALA A 261 -7.05 15.25 17.80
N ALA A 262 -7.21 15.50 19.10
CA ALA A 262 -7.41 14.46 20.11
C ALA A 262 -8.61 13.56 19.79
N THR A 263 -9.72 14.16 19.36
CA THR A 263 -10.95 13.43 19.02
C THR A 263 -10.79 12.59 17.77
N LEU A 264 -10.14 13.11 16.72
CA LEU A 264 -9.88 12.38 15.48
C LEU A 264 -8.83 11.26 15.65
N THR A 265 -7.87 11.41 16.58
CA THR A 265 -6.93 10.35 16.93
C THR A 265 -7.57 9.26 17.79
N ALA A 266 -8.57 9.61 18.61
CA ALA A 266 -9.32 8.64 19.41
C ALA A 266 -10.36 7.85 18.59
N PHE A 267 -10.81 8.44 17.48
CA PHE A 267 -11.72 7.84 16.50
C PHE A 267 -11.03 6.78 15.65
#